data_AF-A0A7W8YSH6-F1
#
_entry.id   AF-A0A7W8YSH6-F1
#
_cell.length_a   1.000
_cell.length_b   1.000
_cell.length_c   1.000
_cell.angle_alpha   90.00
_cell.angle_beta   90.00
_cell.angle_gamma   90.00
#
_symmetry.space_group_name_H-M   'P 1'
#
loop_
_entity.id
_entity.type
_entity.pdbx_description
1 polymer ?
#
loop_
_entity_poly.entity_id
_entity_poly.type
_entity_poly.pdbx_seq_one_letter_code
_entity_poly.pdbx_strand_id
1 'polypeptide(L)'
;MSFLKNIFSSKKIKDSNQEESEFKGVYSTEAFDQRYVAQDYDKDQKIYGDSLKMIESYFIDNKLEKNITSPINHPLNLDQAIDDGMGFLNYGKAFQLQDNEIILFLAFAFNDFMIRNMNFNLYLDKEPEFPLRTMVLKYDQDEVVLSVYPFEYALKVMNNESSFNNLYTKVKNQLERIPRMNENSDN
;
A
#
# COMPACT_ATOMS: atom_id res chain seq x y z
N MET A 1 11.92 18.13 -9.12
CA MET A 1 13.03 17.90 -8.15
C MET A 1 12.51 18.24 -6.76
N SER A 2 12.45 17.41 -5.72
CA SER A 2 12.63 15.97 -5.54
C SER A 2 11.83 15.64 -4.27
N PHE A 3 10.67 14.98 -4.40
CA PHE A 3 9.82 14.55 -3.26
C PHE A 3 10.62 13.72 -2.24
N LEU A 4 11.61 12.99 -2.75
CA LEU A 4 12.52 12.13 -1.99
C LEU A 4 13.47 12.89 -1.06
N LYS A 5 13.81 14.16 -1.33
CA LYS A 5 14.77 14.89 -0.48
C LYS A 5 14.17 15.29 0.88
N ASN A 6 12.84 15.37 0.98
CA ASN A 6 12.14 15.73 2.21
C ASN A 6 11.96 14.53 3.16
N ILE A 7 11.89 13.30 2.64
CA ILE A 7 11.67 12.09 3.45
C ILE A 7 12.92 11.71 4.27
N PHE A 8 14.13 12.07 3.81
CA PHE A 8 15.39 11.64 4.44
C PHE A 8 16.14 12.73 5.21
N SER A 9 15.54 13.91 5.42
CA SER A 9 16.18 14.99 6.18
C SER A 9 15.85 14.93 7.68
N SER A 10 16.62 14.11 8.40
CA SER A 10 16.93 14.20 9.85
C SER A 10 15.80 14.05 10.90
N LYS A 11 15.90 13.03 11.77
CA LYS A 11 16.34 13.16 13.18
C LYS A 11 16.36 11.81 13.94
N LYS A 12 17.21 11.77 14.97
CA LYS A 12 17.58 10.62 15.81
C LYS A 12 16.41 10.04 16.62
N ILE A 13 16.36 8.71 16.67
CA ILE A 13 15.46 7.88 17.49
C ILE A 13 15.78 8.10 18.98
N LYS A 14 14.74 8.28 19.79
CA LYS A 14 14.77 8.10 21.24
C LYS A 14 13.72 7.06 21.61
N ASP A 15 14.14 6.03 22.34
CA ASP A 15 13.28 5.02 22.98
C ASP A 15 12.47 5.62 24.12
N SER A 16 11.22 5.17 24.27
CA SER A 16 10.55 5.10 25.58
C SER A 16 9.42 4.06 25.58
N ASN A 17 9.41 3.29 26.67
CA ASN A 17 8.55 2.14 26.99
C ASN A 17 7.06 2.46 27.21
N GLN A 18 6.26 1.41 26.99
CA GLN A 18 4.98 0.97 27.61
C GLN A 18 4.08 1.99 28.32
N GLU A 19 2.79 2.01 27.94
CA GLU A 19 1.66 2.17 28.86
C GLU A 19 0.36 1.60 28.24
N GLU A 20 -0.44 0.96 29.09
CA GLU A 20 -1.71 0.28 28.80
C GLU A 20 -2.78 1.25 28.25
N SER A 21 -3.55 0.83 27.25
CA SER A 21 -4.55 1.69 26.60
C SER A 21 -5.94 1.48 27.18
N GLU A 22 -6.24 2.23 28.25
CA GLU A 22 -7.61 2.63 28.62
C GLU A 22 -8.32 3.32 27.44
N PHE A 23 -9.65 3.19 27.39
CA PHE A 23 -10.52 3.65 26.31
C PHE A 23 -10.27 5.13 25.92
N LYS A 24 -9.63 5.38 24.77
CA LYS A 24 -9.33 6.73 24.27
C LYS A 24 -10.47 7.24 23.40
N GLY A 25 -11.35 8.04 24.01
CA GLY A 25 -12.02 9.24 23.49
C GLY A 25 -12.72 9.24 22.12
N VAL A 26 -13.72 10.10 21.98
CA VAL A 26 -14.23 10.51 20.66
C VAL A 26 -13.12 11.27 19.94
N TYR A 27 -12.51 10.66 18.93
CA TYR A 27 -11.48 11.28 18.11
C TYR A 27 -12.11 12.42 17.29
N SER A 28 -11.71 13.67 17.54
CA SER A 28 -12.03 14.75 16.61
C SER A 28 -11.25 14.51 15.31
N THR A 29 -11.87 14.84 14.17
CA THR A 29 -11.21 14.80 12.85
C THR A 29 -9.95 15.66 12.82
N GLU A 30 -9.85 16.67 13.71
CA GLU A 30 -8.70 17.58 13.81
C GLU A 30 -7.38 16.86 14.06
N ALA A 31 -7.33 15.88 14.96
CA ALA A 31 -6.09 15.13 15.23
C ALA A 31 -5.67 14.28 14.01
N PHE A 32 -6.66 13.75 13.29
CA PHE A 32 -6.43 13.01 12.06
C PHE A 32 -5.90 13.93 10.95
N ASP A 33 -6.56 15.05 10.69
CA ASP A 33 -6.19 16.03 9.66
C ASP A 33 -4.83 16.70 9.95
N GLN A 34 -4.48 16.82 11.24
CA GLN A 34 -3.16 17.28 11.66
C GLN A 34 -2.06 16.27 11.35
N ARG A 35 -2.33 14.96 11.33
CA ARG A 35 -1.31 13.94 11.07
C ARG A 35 -1.28 13.51 9.60
N TYR A 36 -2.43 13.32 8.98
CA TYR A 36 -2.56 12.75 7.65
C TYR A 36 -2.90 13.80 6.61
N VAL A 37 -2.22 13.74 5.47
CA VAL A 37 -2.51 14.60 4.31
C VAL A 37 -3.01 13.71 3.19
N ALA A 38 -4.28 13.87 2.82
CA ALA A 38 -4.85 13.15 1.68
C ALA A 38 -4.03 13.41 0.41
N GLN A 39 -3.66 12.35 -0.28
CA GLN A 39 -2.98 12.42 -1.56
C GLN A 39 -4.01 12.38 -2.68
N ASP A 40 -3.83 13.22 -3.68
CA ASP A 40 -4.74 13.31 -4.82
C ASP A 40 -4.36 12.22 -5.83
N TYR A 41 -5.05 11.09 -5.71
CA TYR A 41 -4.85 9.93 -6.58
C TYR A 41 -4.99 10.29 -8.08
N ASP A 42 -5.89 11.22 -8.43
CA ASP A 42 -6.12 11.62 -9.82
C ASP A 42 -5.00 12.52 -10.37
N LYS A 43 -4.40 13.36 -9.53
CA LYS A 43 -3.22 14.14 -9.94
C LYS A 43 -1.96 13.29 -10.11
N ASP A 44 -1.87 12.19 -9.35
CA ASP A 44 -0.71 11.29 -9.37
C ASP A 44 -0.85 10.12 -10.36
N GLN A 45 -1.84 10.13 -11.26
CA GLN A 45 -2.08 9.04 -12.23
C GLN A 45 -0.84 8.63 -13.04
N LYS A 46 0.11 9.54 -13.27
CA LYS A 46 1.35 9.22 -13.97
C LYS A 46 2.19 8.17 -13.23
N ILE A 47 2.37 8.28 -11.91
CA ILE A 47 3.22 7.33 -11.17
C ILE A 47 2.57 5.95 -11.11
N TYR A 48 1.25 5.90 -10.92
CA TYR A 48 0.49 4.65 -11.00
C TYR A 48 0.61 4.02 -12.38
N GLY A 49 0.34 4.79 -13.44
CA GLY A 49 0.44 4.31 -14.82
C GLY A 49 1.83 3.81 -15.19
N ASP A 50 2.89 4.51 -14.78
CA ASP A 50 4.27 4.08 -15.02
C ASP A 50 4.62 2.80 -14.24
N SER A 51 4.08 2.66 -13.01
CA SER A 51 4.25 1.44 -12.20
C SER A 51 3.58 0.23 -12.84
N LEU A 52 2.34 0.39 -13.32
CA LEU A 52 1.61 -0.67 -14.02
C LEU A 52 2.32 -1.07 -15.31
N LYS A 53 2.86 -0.11 -16.07
CA LYS A 53 3.65 -0.39 -17.28
C LYS A 53 4.93 -1.15 -16.96
N MET A 54 5.63 -0.80 -15.89
CA MET A 54 6.85 -1.51 -15.48
C MET A 54 6.56 -2.99 -15.18
N ILE A 55 5.44 -3.26 -14.49
CA ILE A 55 5.00 -4.63 -14.20
C ILE A 55 4.55 -5.34 -15.48
N GLU A 56 3.77 -4.68 -16.34
CA GLU A 56 3.37 -5.28 -17.62
C GLU A 56 4.59 -5.64 -18.49
N SER A 57 5.57 -4.74 -18.59
CA SER A 57 6.83 -4.99 -19.31
C SER A 57 7.60 -6.18 -18.72
N TYR A 58 7.62 -6.32 -17.39
CA TYR A 58 8.23 -7.49 -16.74
C TYR A 58 7.62 -8.79 -17.24
N PHE A 59 6.28 -8.89 -17.27
CA PHE A 59 5.58 -10.09 -17.76
C PHE A 59 5.88 -10.36 -19.24
N ILE A 60 5.88 -9.32 -20.07
CA ILE A 60 6.16 -9.42 -21.51
C ILE A 60 7.60 -9.91 -21.75
N ASP A 61 8.57 -9.26 -21.14
CA ASP A 61 10.00 -9.53 -21.36
C ASP A 61 10.40 -10.93 -20.86
N ASN A 62 9.80 -11.37 -19.75
CA ASN A 62 10.01 -12.72 -19.21
C ASN A 62 9.10 -13.78 -19.86
N LYS A 63 8.21 -13.38 -20.79
CA LYS A 63 7.24 -14.25 -21.48
C LYS A 63 6.38 -15.06 -20.51
N LEU A 64 5.95 -14.41 -19.43
CA LEU A 64 5.14 -15.02 -18.38
C LEU A 64 3.66 -14.82 -18.68
N GLU A 65 2.89 -15.91 -18.59
CA GLU A 65 1.43 -15.81 -18.54
C GLU A 65 1.00 -15.34 -17.14
N LYS A 66 0.10 -14.37 -17.12
CA LYS A 66 -0.40 -13.75 -15.89
C LYS A 66 -1.40 -14.69 -15.21
N ASN A 67 -1.25 -14.90 -13.91
CA ASN A 67 -2.22 -15.65 -13.10
C ASN A 67 -3.64 -15.05 -13.22
N ILE A 68 -3.74 -13.72 -13.28
CA ILE A 68 -4.98 -12.98 -13.49
C ILE A 68 -4.83 -12.09 -14.72
N THR A 69 -5.70 -12.25 -15.71
CA THR A 69 -5.59 -11.51 -16.98
C THR A 69 -5.76 -10.01 -16.82
N SER A 70 -6.67 -9.58 -15.94
CA SER A 70 -6.93 -8.16 -15.65
C SER A 70 -7.53 -7.98 -14.24
N PRO A 71 -7.10 -6.97 -13.46
CA PRO A 71 -6.07 -5.98 -13.81
C PRO A 71 -4.64 -6.51 -13.59
N ILE A 72 -3.64 -5.88 -14.23
CA ILE A 72 -2.23 -6.31 -14.16
C ILE A 72 -1.68 -6.31 -12.73
N ASN A 73 -2.11 -5.34 -11.91
CA ASN A 73 -1.74 -5.19 -10.51
C ASN A 73 -2.62 -5.97 -9.54
N HIS A 74 -3.35 -6.99 -10.01
CA HIS A 74 -3.99 -7.92 -9.11
C HIS A 74 -2.94 -8.51 -8.12
N PRO A 75 -3.22 -8.61 -6.82
CA PRO A 75 -2.25 -9.07 -5.82
C PRO A 75 -1.54 -10.38 -6.17
N LEU A 76 -2.25 -11.35 -6.74
CA LEU A 76 -1.64 -12.60 -7.26
C LEU A 76 -0.60 -12.37 -8.37
N ASN A 77 -0.81 -11.40 -9.25
CA ASN A 77 0.19 -11.08 -10.28
C ASN A 77 1.38 -10.33 -9.67
N LEU A 78 1.15 -9.50 -8.66
CA LEU A 78 2.23 -8.82 -7.95
C LEU A 78 3.13 -9.83 -7.23
N ASP A 79 2.54 -10.83 -6.57
CA ASP A 79 3.29 -11.93 -5.96
C ASP A 79 4.01 -12.76 -7.04
N GLN A 80 3.34 -13.08 -8.15
CA GLN A 80 3.95 -13.78 -9.28
C GLN A 80 5.18 -13.04 -9.83
N ALA A 81 5.15 -11.71 -9.87
CA ALA A 81 6.28 -10.92 -10.33
C ALA A 81 7.52 -11.07 -9.42
N ILE A 82 7.33 -11.41 -8.15
CA ILE A 82 8.43 -11.67 -7.21
C ILE A 82 9.00 -13.07 -7.39
N ASP A 83 8.12 -14.06 -7.53
CA ASP A 83 8.49 -15.48 -7.44
C ASP A 83 8.92 -16.09 -8.78
N ASP A 84 8.36 -15.65 -9.89
CA ASP A 84 8.59 -16.24 -11.21
C ASP A 84 9.73 -15.55 -11.99
N GLY A 85 10.11 -16.12 -13.13
CA GLY A 85 11.05 -15.49 -14.07
C GLY A 85 12.42 -15.16 -13.45
N MET A 86 12.98 -14.00 -13.81
CA MET A 86 14.19 -13.50 -13.16
C MET A 86 13.93 -12.82 -11.79
N GLY A 87 12.66 -12.63 -11.42
CA GLY A 87 12.21 -11.83 -10.29
C GLY A 87 12.23 -10.32 -10.57
N PHE A 88 11.17 -9.61 -10.15
CA PHE A 88 10.98 -8.19 -10.42
C PHE A 88 12.11 -7.30 -9.87
N LEU A 89 12.71 -7.69 -8.74
CA LEU A 89 13.87 -6.99 -8.17
C LEU A 89 15.05 -6.99 -9.13
N ASN A 90 15.40 -8.15 -9.69
CA ASN A 90 16.52 -8.26 -10.62
C ASN A 90 16.20 -7.58 -11.95
N TYR A 91 14.94 -7.66 -12.39
CA TYR A 91 14.48 -6.94 -13.58
C TYR A 91 14.66 -5.44 -13.42
N GLY A 92 14.20 -4.84 -12.31
CA GLY A 92 14.41 -3.43 -12.03
C GLY A 92 15.89 -3.04 -11.94
N LYS A 93 16.72 -3.89 -11.33
CA LYS A 93 18.17 -3.69 -11.26
C LYS A 93 18.84 -3.67 -12.63
N ALA A 94 18.33 -4.42 -13.61
CA ALA A 94 18.82 -4.37 -14.99
C ALA A 94 18.65 -2.97 -15.63
N PHE A 95 17.69 -2.18 -15.15
CA PHE A 95 17.48 -0.78 -15.56
C PHE A 95 18.17 0.24 -14.63
N GLN A 96 19.10 -0.20 -13.79
CA GLN A 96 19.85 0.65 -12.84
C GLN A 96 18.98 1.32 -11.77
N LEU A 97 17.78 0.79 -11.52
CA LEU A 97 16.92 1.25 -10.43
C LEU A 97 17.47 0.77 -9.09
N GLN A 98 17.33 1.62 -8.07
CA GLN A 98 17.66 1.27 -6.70
C GLN A 98 16.53 0.45 -6.07
N ASP A 99 16.86 -0.40 -5.09
CA ASP A 99 15.91 -1.30 -4.42
C ASP A 99 14.66 -0.54 -3.92
N ASN A 100 14.83 0.66 -3.34
CA ASN A 100 13.72 1.49 -2.88
C ASN A 100 12.79 1.96 -4.02
N GLU A 101 13.33 2.26 -5.20
CA GLU A 101 12.53 2.66 -6.36
C GLU A 101 11.71 1.48 -6.87
N ILE A 102 12.30 0.29 -6.87
CA ILE A 102 11.63 -0.96 -7.28
C ILE A 102 10.49 -1.31 -6.31
N ILE A 103 10.75 -1.21 -5.00
CA ILE A 103 9.72 -1.40 -3.97
C ILE A 103 8.59 -0.37 -4.13
N LEU A 104 8.91 0.88 -4.45
CA LEU A 104 7.90 1.91 -4.70
C LEU A 104 7.01 1.56 -5.90
N PHE A 105 7.54 1.03 -7.00
CA PHE A 105 6.72 0.58 -8.12
C PHE A 105 5.71 -0.49 -7.70
N LEU A 106 6.12 -1.48 -6.89
CA LEU A 106 5.22 -2.49 -6.36
C LEU A 106 4.17 -1.88 -5.42
N ALA A 107 4.58 -0.99 -4.52
CA ALA A 107 3.69 -0.31 -3.59
C ALA A 107 2.64 0.54 -4.32
N PHE A 108 3.04 1.31 -5.33
CA PHE A 108 2.10 2.10 -6.13
C PHE A 108 1.16 1.23 -6.95
N ALA A 109 1.64 0.13 -7.53
CA ALA A 109 0.77 -0.81 -8.23
C ALA A 109 -0.26 -1.45 -7.29
N PHE A 110 0.16 -1.86 -6.10
CA PHE A 110 -0.77 -2.37 -5.09
C PHE A 110 -1.75 -1.31 -4.60
N ASN A 111 -1.31 -0.06 -4.41
CA ASN A 111 -2.19 1.06 -4.05
C ASN A 111 -3.28 1.28 -5.09
N ASP A 112 -2.91 1.32 -6.37
CA ASP A 112 -3.86 1.47 -7.46
C ASP A 112 -4.96 0.39 -7.38
N PHE A 113 -4.58 -0.86 -7.08
CA PHE A 113 -5.53 -1.95 -6.93
C PHE A 113 -6.46 -1.72 -5.73
N MET A 114 -5.90 -1.40 -4.56
CA MET A 114 -6.67 -1.20 -3.33
C MET A 114 -7.62 0.00 -3.43
N ILE A 115 -7.19 1.10 -4.04
CA ILE A 115 -8.00 2.31 -4.22
C ILE A 115 -9.16 2.00 -5.17
N ARG A 116 -8.88 1.44 -6.35
CA ARG A 116 -9.90 1.19 -7.38
C ARG A 116 -10.88 0.07 -7.03
N ASN A 117 -10.45 -0.95 -6.30
CA ASN A 117 -11.24 -2.17 -6.08
C ASN A 117 -11.75 -2.33 -4.64
N MET A 118 -11.19 -1.60 -3.68
CA MET A 118 -11.53 -1.72 -2.26
C MET A 118 -11.84 -0.39 -1.58
N ASN A 119 -11.94 0.70 -2.36
CA ASN A 119 -12.33 2.03 -1.88
C ASN A 119 -11.45 2.58 -0.76
N PHE A 120 -10.15 2.26 -0.81
CA PHE A 120 -9.15 2.89 0.06
C PHE A 120 -8.80 4.28 -0.46
N ASN A 121 -8.43 5.17 0.46
CA ASN A 121 -7.88 6.49 0.18
C ASN A 121 -6.41 6.54 0.59
N LEU A 122 -5.59 7.20 -0.22
CA LEU A 122 -4.17 7.36 0.06
C LEU A 122 -3.90 8.62 0.90
N TYR A 123 -3.07 8.47 1.92
CA TYR A 123 -2.61 9.55 2.78
C TYR A 123 -1.09 9.51 2.95
N LEU A 124 -0.54 10.70 3.14
CA LEU A 124 0.81 10.90 3.67
C LEU A 124 0.70 11.06 5.20
N ASP A 125 1.38 10.19 5.94
CA ASP A 125 1.53 10.33 7.40
C ASP A 125 2.72 11.25 7.70
N LYS A 126 2.46 12.39 8.36
CA LYS A 126 3.48 13.36 8.75
C LYS A 126 4.25 12.94 10.01
N GLU A 127 3.69 12.02 10.79
CA GLU A 127 4.28 11.54 12.04
C GLU A 127 4.29 10.01 12.08
N PRO A 128 4.95 9.34 11.11
CA PRO A 128 4.95 7.90 11.06
C PRO A 128 5.82 7.33 12.17
N GLU A 129 5.30 6.29 12.86
CA GLU A 129 6.06 5.56 13.89
C GLU A 129 7.32 4.91 13.31
N PHE A 130 7.28 4.53 12.03
CA PHE A 130 8.38 3.94 11.29
C PHE A 130 8.55 4.63 9.94
N PRO A 131 9.77 4.90 9.46
CA PRO A 131 9.99 5.65 8.22
C PRO A 131 9.24 5.10 6.99
N LEU A 132 9.09 3.77 6.89
CA LEU A 132 8.40 3.10 5.78
C LEU A 132 6.88 3.28 5.78
N ARG A 133 6.30 3.82 6.86
CA ARG A 133 4.86 4.06 7.02
C ARG A 133 4.42 5.47 6.61
N THR A 134 5.31 6.24 6.02
CA THR A 134 5.01 7.58 5.48
C THR A 134 3.84 7.53 4.47
N MET A 135 3.72 6.44 3.71
CA MET A 135 2.62 6.18 2.79
C MET A 135 1.60 5.24 3.45
N VAL A 136 0.34 5.69 3.57
CA VAL A 136 -0.73 4.94 4.25
C VAL A 136 -1.99 4.90 3.39
N LEU A 137 -2.51 3.72 3.13
CA LEU A 137 -3.87 3.54 2.64
C LEU A 137 -4.82 3.44 3.81
N LYS A 138 -5.91 4.19 3.80
CA LYS A 138 -6.97 4.09 4.79
C LYS A 138 -8.31 3.77 4.15
N TYR A 139 -9.01 2.81 4.72
CA TYR A 139 -10.41 2.57 4.47
C TYR A 139 -11.20 3.17 5.63
N ASP A 140 -12.20 3.96 5.30
CA ASP A 140 -13.09 4.61 6.27
C ASP A 140 -14.51 4.60 5.71
N GLN A 141 -15.28 3.58 6.08
CA GLN A 141 -16.71 3.46 5.77
C GLN A 141 -17.42 2.71 6.89
N ASP A 142 -18.67 3.10 7.19
CA ASP A 142 -19.56 2.42 8.14
C ASP A 142 -18.90 2.16 9.52
N GLU A 143 -18.22 3.18 10.06
CA GLU A 143 -17.47 3.15 11.34
C GLU A 143 -16.27 2.19 11.36
N VAL A 144 -15.89 1.61 10.21
CA VAL A 144 -14.73 0.74 10.11
C VAL A 144 -13.55 1.48 9.51
N VAL A 145 -12.50 1.55 10.33
CA VAL A 145 -11.22 2.14 9.95
C VAL A 145 -10.18 1.04 9.81
N LEU A 146 -9.66 0.85 8.59
CA LEU A 146 -8.50 0.00 8.34
C LEU A 146 -7.36 0.84 7.80
N SER A 147 -6.13 0.50 8.19
CA SER A 147 -4.92 1.14 7.66
C SER A 147 -3.95 0.08 7.12
N VAL A 148 -3.43 0.33 5.93
CA VAL A 148 -2.44 -0.50 5.25
C VAL A 148 -1.22 0.36 4.95
N TYR A 149 -0.02 -0.19 5.15
CA TYR A 149 1.27 0.48 4.97
C TYR A 149 1.97 -0.11 3.73
N PRO A 150 1.70 0.39 2.51
CA PRO A 150 1.99 -0.33 1.29
C PRO A 150 3.48 -0.46 1.01
N PHE A 151 4.25 0.59 1.34
CA PHE A 151 5.70 0.58 1.13
C PHE A 151 6.41 -0.37 2.10
N GLU A 152 6.06 -0.35 3.39
CA GLU A 152 6.52 -1.35 4.35
C GLU A 152 6.15 -2.76 3.91
N TYR A 153 4.91 -2.94 3.43
CA TYR A 153 4.43 -4.26 3.04
C TYR A 153 5.13 -4.78 1.79
N ALA A 154 5.32 -3.94 0.76
CA ALA A 154 6.05 -4.29 -0.45
C ALA A 154 7.49 -4.73 -0.14
N LEU A 155 8.16 -4.08 0.82
CA LEU A 155 9.48 -4.52 1.29
C LEU A 155 9.42 -5.93 1.91
N LYS A 156 8.42 -6.22 2.75
CA LYS A 156 8.23 -7.56 3.33
C LYS A 156 7.99 -8.62 2.25
N VAL A 157 7.19 -8.31 1.23
CA VAL A 157 6.97 -9.22 0.10
C VAL A 157 8.28 -9.47 -0.65
N MET A 158 9.04 -8.42 -0.99
CA MET A 158 10.33 -8.60 -1.66
C MET A 158 11.35 -9.42 -0.85
N ASN A 159 11.24 -9.41 0.48
CA ASN A 159 12.08 -10.21 1.37
C ASN A 159 11.53 -11.63 1.62
N ASN A 160 10.47 -12.05 0.92
CA ASN A 160 9.78 -13.33 1.10
C ASN A 160 9.20 -13.54 2.51
N GLU A 161 8.85 -12.45 3.21
CA GLU A 161 8.24 -12.48 4.54
C GLU A 161 6.71 -12.40 4.49
N SER A 162 6.15 -12.05 3.32
CA SER A 162 4.72 -11.87 3.12
C SER A 162 4.31 -12.01 1.66
N SER A 163 3.01 -11.87 1.38
CA SER A 163 2.45 -11.83 0.02
C SER A 163 1.34 -10.80 -0.07
N PHE A 164 1.27 -10.05 -1.17
CA PHE A 164 0.20 -9.10 -1.45
C PHE A 164 -1.16 -9.80 -1.44
N ASN A 165 -1.27 -10.99 -2.03
CA ASN A 165 -2.51 -11.75 -2.03
C ASN A 165 -2.97 -12.15 -0.62
N ASN A 166 -2.04 -12.50 0.27
CA ASN A 166 -2.36 -12.81 1.66
C ASN A 166 -2.91 -11.57 2.40
N LEU A 167 -2.29 -10.39 2.21
CA LEU A 167 -2.82 -9.15 2.77
C LEU A 167 -4.19 -8.81 2.20
N TYR A 168 -4.33 -8.84 0.88
CA TYR A 168 -5.59 -8.59 0.20
C TYR A 168 -6.71 -9.49 0.73
N THR A 169 -6.44 -10.80 0.83
CA THR A 169 -7.42 -11.77 1.34
C THR A 169 -7.81 -11.47 2.78
N LYS A 170 -6.84 -11.10 3.64
CA LYS A 170 -7.13 -10.71 5.03
C LYS A 170 -8.01 -9.47 5.10
N VAL A 171 -7.67 -8.41 4.35
CA VAL A 171 -8.44 -7.17 4.31
C VAL A 171 -9.84 -7.46 3.79
N LYS A 172 -9.97 -8.18 2.66
CA LYS A 172 -11.24 -8.56 2.07
C LYS A 172 -12.13 -9.32 3.07
N ASN A 173 -11.58 -10.34 3.72
CA ASN A 173 -12.32 -11.12 4.73
C ASN A 173 -12.73 -10.28 5.94
N GLN A 174 -11.93 -9.29 6.34
CA GLN A 174 -12.30 -8.36 7.42
C GLN A 174 -13.46 -7.48 6.99
N LEU A 175 -13.40 -6.91 5.78
CA LEU A 175 -14.45 -6.06 5.23
C LEU A 175 -15.77 -6.80 5.03
N GLU A 176 -15.73 -8.05 4.56
CA GLU A 176 -16.92 -8.89 4.37
C GLU A 176 -17.64 -9.27 5.67
N ARG A 177 -16.93 -9.21 6.81
CA ARG A 177 -17.48 -9.52 8.14
C ARG A 177 -18.03 -8.30 8.86
N ILE A 178 -17.91 -7.11 8.30
CA ILE A 178 -18.47 -5.90 8.88
C ILE A 178 -19.99 -6.00 8.80
N PRO A 179 -20.71 -5.90 9.92
CA PRO A 179 -22.17 -5.81 9.90
C PRO A 179 -22.57 -4.58 9.09
N ARG A 180 -23.29 -4.77 7.98
CA ARG A 180 -23.87 -3.64 7.24
C ARG A 180 -24.95 -3.04 8.11
N MET A 181 -24.81 -1.78 8.53
CA MET A 181 -25.78 -1.11 9.41
C MET A 181 -27.19 -0.96 8.79
N ASN A 182 -27.39 -1.37 7.53
CA ASN A 182 -28.66 -1.25 6.79
C ASN A 182 -29.41 -2.57 6.55
N GLU A 183 -29.15 -3.64 7.31
CA GLU A 183 -29.95 -4.88 7.21
C GLU A 183 -31.04 -5.07 8.29
N ASN A 184 -31.26 -4.09 9.18
CA ASN A 184 -32.35 -4.15 10.17
C ASN A 184 -33.15 -2.84 10.30
N SER A 185 -33.52 -2.25 9.17
CA SER A 185 -34.61 -1.28 9.11
C SER A 185 -35.52 -1.62 7.94
N ASP A 186 -36.25 -2.74 8.04
CA ASP A 186 -37.57 -2.95 7.43
C ASP A 186 -38.04 -4.42 7.61
N ASN A 187 -38.82 -4.62 8.69
CA ASN A 187 -40.02 -5.47 8.85
C ASN A 187 -40.13 -6.11 10.24
#